data_AF-A0A538JRF4-F1
#
_entry.id   AF-A0A538JRF4-F1
#
_cell.length_a   1.000
_cell.length_b   1.000
_cell.length_c   1.000
_cell.angle_alpha   90.00
_cell.angle_beta   90.00
_cell.angle_gamma   90.00
#
_symmetry.space_group_name_H-M   'P 1'
#
loop_
_entity.id
_entity.type
_entity.pdbx_description
1 polymer ?
#
loop_
_entity_poly.entity_id
_entity_poly.type
_entity_poly.pdbx_seq_one_letter_code
_entity_poly.pdbx_strand_id
1 'polypeptide(L)'
;MTSSPQPNPATVEALLDTAWRLTASEASRTEALDRKSATLATFASLLTALTATLGLRFVEDKPTWWALTLLTGNLILLGTAVGLAVVVLLPREYLALGIDYLRRFPTWSEILKPPEQVRGETMRGLVEAIARERDANDGKARLVRWAYLALAAALVLTIAEAVTLGWNKVS
;
A
#
# COMPACT_ATOMS: atom_id res chain seq x y z
N MET A 1 27.05 -44.01 -9.47
CA MET A 1 25.97 -43.42 -10.28
C MET A 1 24.83 -43.06 -9.35
N THR A 2 24.80 -41.81 -8.87
CA THR A 2 23.66 -41.31 -8.09
C THR A 2 22.57 -40.94 -9.08
N SER A 3 21.53 -41.77 -9.20
CA SER A 3 20.34 -41.46 -9.99
C SER A 3 19.78 -40.12 -9.51
N SER A 4 19.86 -39.08 -10.35
CA SER A 4 19.25 -37.80 -10.07
C SER A 4 17.78 -38.02 -9.71
N PRO A 5 17.28 -37.49 -8.58
CA PRO A 5 15.90 -37.73 -8.16
C PRO A 5 14.95 -37.26 -9.27
N GLN A 6 14.12 -38.18 -9.78
CA GLN A 6 13.10 -37.84 -10.77
C GLN A 6 11.92 -37.15 -10.06
N PRO A 7 11.46 -35.99 -10.56
CA PRO A 7 10.32 -35.30 -9.98
C PRO A 7 9.04 -36.14 -10.15
N ASN A 8 8.29 -36.31 -9.05
CA ASN A 8 6.97 -36.93 -9.10
C ASN A 8 5.96 -35.93 -9.69
N PRO A 9 5.32 -36.23 -10.85
CA PRO A 9 4.42 -35.29 -11.52
C PRO A 9 3.24 -34.82 -10.65
N ALA A 10 2.67 -35.73 -9.85
CA ALA A 10 1.55 -35.42 -8.97
C ALA A 10 1.96 -34.45 -7.85
N THR A 11 3.17 -34.62 -7.31
CA THR A 11 3.72 -33.71 -6.29
C THR A 11 4.03 -32.34 -6.88
N VAL A 12 4.63 -32.28 -8.08
CA VAL A 12 4.91 -31.01 -8.77
C VAL A 12 3.62 -30.23 -9.05
N GLU A 13 2.56 -30.93 -9.46
CA GLU A 13 1.25 -30.31 -9.70
C GLU A 13 0.63 -29.75 -8.43
N ALA A 14 0.63 -30.52 -7.35
CA ALA A 14 0.10 -30.06 -6.05
C ALA A 14 0.87 -28.86 -5.49
N LEU A 15 2.21 -28.86 -5.62
CA LEU A 15 3.04 -27.74 -5.20
C LEU A 15 2.79 -26.49 -6.05
N LEU A 16 2.62 -26.65 -7.36
CA LEU A 16 2.29 -25.54 -8.26
C LEU A 16 0.90 -24.95 -7.97
N ASP A 17 -0.12 -25.79 -7.76
CA ASP A 17 -1.46 -25.33 -7.36
C ASP A 17 -1.40 -24.54 -6.04
N THR A 18 -0.65 -25.04 -5.07
CA THR A 18 -0.43 -24.36 -3.79
C THR A 18 0.26 -23.00 -4.00
N ALA A 19 1.31 -22.94 -4.82
CA ALA A 19 2.02 -21.70 -5.13
C ALA A 19 1.09 -20.67 -5.81
N TRP A 20 0.23 -21.10 -6.73
CA TRP A 20 -0.78 -20.25 -7.36
C TRP A 20 -1.79 -19.70 -6.37
N ARG A 21 -2.34 -20.56 -5.50
CA ARG A 21 -3.29 -20.13 -4.45
C ARG A 21 -2.66 -19.11 -3.50
N LEU A 22 -1.42 -19.34 -3.09
CA LEU A 22 -0.69 -18.40 -2.23
C LEU A 22 -0.43 -17.07 -2.95
N THR A 23 -0.02 -17.10 -4.22
CA THR A 23 0.20 -15.88 -5.02
C THR A 23 -1.10 -15.08 -5.15
N ALA A 24 -2.22 -15.73 -5.47
CA ALA A 24 -3.52 -15.08 -5.55
C ALA A 24 -3.95 -14.47 -4.21
N SER A 25 -3.66 -15.15 -3.10
CA SER A 25 -3.95 -14.62 -1.76
C SER A 25 -3.13 -13.38 -1.42
N GLU A 26 -1.84 -13.34 -1.76
CA GLU A 26 -0.99 -12.17 -1.52
C GLU A 26 -1.39 -11.00 -2.43
N ALA A 27 -1.71 -11.25 -3.70
CA ALA A 27 -2.24 -10.22 -4.60
C ALA A 27 -3.52 -9.57 -4.03
N SER A 28 -4.46 -10.37 -3.53
CA SER A 28 -5.69 -9.86 -2.90
C SER A 28 -5.41 -9.01 -1.66
N ARG A 29 -4.35 -9.33 -0.90
CA ARG A 29 -3.92 -8.59 0.28
C ARG A 29 -3.31 -7.25 -0.12
N THR A 30 -2.50 -7.22 -1.18
CA THR A 30 -1.94 -5.98 -1.76
C THR A 30 -3.06 -5.06 -2.28
N GLU A 31 -4.03 -5.60 -3.03
CA GLU A 31 -5.20 -4.83 -3.48
C GLU A 31 -6.02 -4.24 -2.32
N ALA A 32 -6.20 -5.00 -1.24
CA ALA A 32 -6.88 -4.52 -0.04
C ALA A 32 -6.11 -3.38 0.64
N LEU A 33 -4.78 -3.44 0.66
CA LEU A 33 -3.93 -2.36 1.18
C LEU A 33 -4.03 -1.09 0.33
N ASP A 34 -3.97 -1.23 -0.99
CA ASP A 34 -4.09 -0.12 -1.93
C ASP A 34 -5.46 0.55 -1.81
N ARG A 35 -6.54 -0.23 -1.70
CA ARG A 35 -7.89 0.30 -1.47
C ARG A 35 -7.99 1.10 -0.17
N LYS A 36 -7.44 0.58 0.93
CA LYS A 36 -7.40 1.32 2.22
C LYS A 36 -6.61 2.62 2.09
N SER A 37 -5.49 2.59 1.37
CA SER A 37 -4.64 3.76 1.15
C SER A 37 -5.35 4.82 0.29
N ALA A 38 -6.06 4.40 -0.76
CA ALA A 38 -6.87 5.29 -1.59
C ALA A 38 -8.02 5.92 -0.79
N THR A 39 -8.72 5.14 0.04
CA THR A 39 -9.76 5.68 0.93
C THR A 39 -9.18 6.69 1.93
N LEU A 40 -8.03 6.37 2.53
CA LEU A 40 -7.34 7.27 3.45
C LEU A 40 -6.93 8.57 2.77
N ALA A 41 -6.32 8.50 1.58
CA ALA A 41 -5.91 9.66 0.80
C ALA A 41 -7.10 10.58 0.48
N THR A 42 -8.21 10.01 0.01
CA THR A 42 -9.43 10.77 -0.29
C THR A 42 -9.97 11.47 0.96
N PHE A 43 -10.10 10.73 2.07
CA PHE A 43 -10.63 11.30 3.30
C PHE A 43 -9.73 12.38 3.89
N ALA A 44 -8.41 12.15 3.92
CA ALA A 44 -7.43 13.13 4.38
C ALA A 44 -7.41 14.38 3.48
N SER A 45 -7.58 14.22 2.16
CA SER A 45 -7.66 15.35 1.22
C SER A 45 -8.91 16.21 1.47
N LEU A 46 -10.06 15.58 1.71
CA LEU A 46 -11.30 16.28 2.07
C LEU A 46 -11.15 17.05 3.39
N LEU A 47 -10.57 16.42 4.42
CA LEU A 47 -10.28 17.09 5.68
C LEU A 47 -9.29 18.24 5.49
N THR A 48 -8.25 18.07 4.68
CA THR A 48 -7.28 19.14 4.38
C THR A 48 -8.00 20.35 3.78
N ALA A 49 -8.86 20.15 2.80
CA ALA A 49 -9.62 21.23 2.18
C ALA A 49 -10.56 21.92 3.19
N LEU A 50 -11.24 21.13 4.03
CA LEU A 50 -12.13 21.65 5.07
C LEU A 50 -11.36 22.47 6.11
N THR A 51 -10.25 21.92 6.64
CA THR A 51 -9.38 22.56 7.63
C THR A 51 -8.74 23.82 7.07
N ALA A 52 -8.29 23.82 5.81
CA ALA A 52 -7.77 25.02 5.18
C ALA A 52 -8.85 26.12 5.09
N THR A 53 -10.08 25.75 4.75
CA THR A 53 -11.19 26.71 4.57
C THR A 53 -11.70 27.26 5.90
N LEU A 54 -11.96 26.39 6.88
CA LEU A 54 -12.51 26.77 8.18
C LEU A 54 -11.44 27.28 9.15
N GLY A 55 -10.23 26.75 9.07
CA GLY A 55 -9.11 27.13 9.92
C GLY A 55 -8.61 28.55 9.65
N LEU A 56 -8.70 29.04 8.41
CA LEU A 56 -8.43 30.45 8.13
C LEU A 56 -9.41 31.36 8.89
N ARG A 57 -10.70 31.01 8.92
CA ARG A 57 -11.71 31.75 9.70
C ARG A 57 -11.43 31.69 11.21
N PHE A 58 -10.94 30.55 11.71
CA PHE A 58 -10.52 30.44 13.11
C PHE A 58 -9.40 31.41 13.47
N VAL A 59 -8.40 31.55 12.60
CA VAL A 59 -7.28 32.48 12.81
C VAL A 59 -7.74 33.93 12.68
N GLU A 60 -8.68 34.23 11.78
CA GLU A 60 -9.29 35.56 11.66
C GLU A 60 -10.08 35.95 12.93
N ASP A 61 -10.91 35.04 13.46
CA ASP A 61 -11.70 35.28 14.68
C ASP A 61 -10.82 35.35 15.95
N LYS A 62 -9.70 34.62 15.98
CA LYS A 62 -8.73 34.60 17.08
C LYS A 62 -7.31 34.78 16.55
N PRO A 63 -6.87 36.03 16.28
CA PRO A 63 -5.55 36.33 15.73
C PRO A 63 -4.47 36.22 16.82
N THR A 64 -4.27 34.99 17.31
CA THR A 64 -3.25 34.64 18.29
C THR A 64 -2.24 33.72 17.62
N TRP A 65 -0.96 33.88 17.97
CA TRP A 65 0.11 33.02 17.47
C TRP A 65 -0.16 31.51 17.69
N TRP A 66 -0.82 31.16 18.81
CA TRP A 66 -1.28 29.80 19.09
C TRP A 66 -2.25 29.24 18.04
N ALA A 67 -3.22 30.04 17.57
CA ALA A 67 -4.20 29.61 16.57
C ALA A 67 -3.52 29.31 15.23
N LEU A 68 -2.54 30.14 14.84
CA LEU A 68 -1.75 29.94 13.64
C LEU A 68 -0.88 28.67 13.73
N THR A 69 -0.26 28.41 14.89
CA THR A 69 0.53 27.19 15.10
C THR A 69 -0.32 25.92 15.06
N LEU A 70 -1.54 25.95 15.62
CA LEU A 70 -2.47 24.82 15.57
C LEU A 70 -2.91 24.52 14.14
N LEU A 71 -3.36 25.55 13.40
CA LEU A 71 -3.76 25.41 12.02
C LEU A 71 -2.62 24.85 11.14
N THR A 72 -1.43 25.45 11.26
CA THR A 72 -0.27 25.03 10.47
C THR A 72 0.14 23.60 10.81
N GLY A 73 0.17 23.24 12.10
CA GLY A 73 0.46 21.88 12.54
C GLY A 73 -0.57 20.86 12.03
N ASN A 74 -1.86 21.22 12.06
CA ASN A 74 -2.95 20.38 11.56
C ASN A 74 -2.81 20.14 10.04
N LEU A 75 -2.54 21.20 9.26
CA LEU A 75 -2.31 21.08 7.82
C LEU A 75 -1.06 20.24 7.47
N ILE A 76 0.02 20.36 8.24
CA ILE A 76 1.21 19.52 8.06
C ILE A 76 0.89 18.04 8.31
N LEU A 77 0.13 17.73 9.38
CA LEU A 77 -0.27 16.35 9.67
C LEU A 77 -1.17 15.76 8.59
N LEU A 78 -2.16 16.53 8.12
CA LEU A 78 -3.05 16.11 7.04
C LEU A 78 -2.29 15.93 5.72
N GLY A 79 -1.41 16.87 5.36
CA GLY A 79 -0.54 16.77 4.19
C GLY A 79 0.40 15.57 4.26
N THR A 80 0.94 15.27 5.44
CA THR A 80 1.77 14.08 5.69
C THR A 80 0.96 12.80 5.50
N ALA A 81 -0.26 12.74 6.02
CA ALA A 81 -1.15 11.60 5.86
C ALA A 81 -1.46 11.33 4.38
N VAL A 82 -1.78 12.38 3.60
CA VAL A 82 -1.99 12.29 2.14
C VAL A 82 -0.71 11.84 1.43
N GLY A 83 0.42 12.48 1.71
CA GLY A 83 1.71 12.17 1.08
C GLY A 83 2.12 10.71 1.30
N LEU A 84 2.00 10.21 2.53
CA LEU A 84 2.27 8.80 2.85
C LEU A 84 1.33 7.85 2.11
N ALA A 85 0.04 8.18 2.03
CA ALA A 85 -0.93 7.37 1.29
C ALA A 85 -0.63 7.32 -0.21
N VAL A 86 -0.23 8.44 -0.81
CA VAL A 86 0.18 8.52 -2.22
C VAL A 86 1.45 7.71 -2.46
N VAL A 87 2.43 7.77 -1.55
CA VAL A 87 3.65 6.97 -1.65
C VAL A 87 3.36 5.47 -1.63
N VAL A 88 2.35 5.03 -0.88
CA VAL A 88 1.91 3.62 -0.88
C VAL A 88 1.29 3.22 -2.22
N LEU A 89 0.55 4.12 -2.87
CA LEU A 89 -0.11 3.89 -4.16
C LEU A 89 0.83 3.92 -5.36
N LEU A 90 2.05 4.45 -5.21
CA LEU A 90 3.01 4.51 -6.32
C LEU A 90 3.34 3.08 -6.81
N PRO A 91 3.21 2.82 -8.12
CA PRO A 91 3.55 1.53 -8.70
C PRO A 91 5.05 1.31 -8.54
N ARG A 92 5.46 0.16 -7.99
CA ARG A 92 6.85 -0.29 -8.05
C ARG A 92 7.03 -1.23 -9.24
N GLU A 93 8.16 -1.12 -9.91
CA GLU A 93 8.52 -1.72 -11.21
C GLU A 93 8.50 -3.27 -11.28
N TYR A 94 7.95 -3.98 -10.29
CA TYR A 94 8.01 -5.44 -10.18
C TYR A 94 7.21 -6.19 -11.25
N LEU A 95 6.31 -5.50 -11.96
CA LEU A 95 5.64 -6.03 -13.16
C LEU A 95 6.62 -6.37 -14.30
N ALA A 96 7.82 -5.78 -14.31
CA ALA A 96 8.83 -6.06 -15.33
C ALA A 96 9.37 -7.50 -15.26
N LEU A 97 9.45 -8.09 -14.07
CA LEU A 97 10.02 -9.45 -13.90
C LEU A 97 9.13 -10.54 -14.52
N GLY A 98 7.81 -10.37 -14.41
CA GLY A 98 6.84 -11.28 -15.05
C GLY A 98 6.84 -11.14 -16.57
N ILE A 99 6.94 -9.91 -17.08
CA ILE A 99 6.98 -9.63 -18.53
C ILE A 99 8.19 -10.27 -19.21
N ASP A 100 9.38 -10.21 -18.58
CA ASP A 100 10.58 -10.80 -19.17
C ASP A 100 10.57 -12.33 -19.19
N TYR A 101 9.87 -12.97 -18.23
CA TYR A 101 9.63 -14.41 -18.27
C TYR A 101 8.58 -14.78 -19.33
N LEU A 102 7.46 -14.04 -19.39
CA LEU A 102 6.41 -14.24 -20.39
C LEU A 102 6.92 -14.06 -21.83
N ARG A 103 7.89 -13.18 -22.04
CA ARG A 103 8.56 -12.98 -23.34
C ARG A 103 9.30 -14.23 -23.84
N ARG A 104 9.61 -15.20 -22.97
CA ARG A 104 10.30 -16.45 -23.34
C ARG A 104 9.34 -17.56 -23.75
N PHE A 105 8.05 -17.47 -23.42
CA PHE A 105 7.05 -18.48 -23.76
C PHE A 105 6.92 -18.82 -25.25
N PRO A 106 7.07 -17.87 -26.21
CA PRO A 106 7.01 -18.22 -27.63
C PRO A 106 8.30 -18.87 -28.17
N THR A 107 9.34 -19.09 -27.34
CA THR A 107 10.60 -19.67 -27.81
C THR A 107 10.55 -21.20 -27.85
N TRP A 108 11.13 -21.79 -28.90
CA TRP A 108 11.21 -23.26 -29.06
C TRP A 108 11.98 -23.94 -27.93
N SER A 109 12.93 -23.25 -27.30
CA SER A 109 13.64 -23.74 -26.11
C SER A 109 12.71 -23.98 -24.93
N GLU A 110 11.58 -23.28 -24.86
CA GLU A 110 10.61 -23.39 -23.78
C GLU A 110 9.47 -24.36 -24.11
N ILE A 111 9.04 -24.40 -25.38
CA ILE A 111 7.99 -25.30 -25.86
C ILE A 111 8.42 -26.78 -25.80
N LEU A 112 9.72 -27.06 -26.00
CA LEU A 112 10.26 -28.42 -26.01
C LEU A 112 10.61 -28.97 -24.63
N LYS A 113 10.48 -28.17 -23.57
CA LYS A 113 10.81 -28.61 -22.20
C LYS A 113 9.82 -29.66 -21.69
N PRO A 114 10.28 -30.63 -20.88
CA PRO A 114 9.39 -31.50 -20.13
C PRO A 114 8.44 -30.69 -19.23
N PRO A 115 7.16 -31.10 -19.11
CA PRO A 115 6.17 -30.35 -18.35
C PRO A 115 6.56 -30.19 -16.87
N GLU A 116 7.27 -31.16 -16.27
CA GLU A 116 7.73 -31.06 -14.88
C GLU A 116 8.78 -29.95 -14.71
N GLN A 117 9.64 -29.74 -15.71
CA GLN A 117 10.64 -28.66 -15.67
C GLN A 117 9.98 -27.29 -15.78
N VAL A 118 9.04 -27.12 -16.70
CA VAL A 118 8.30 -25.84 -16.86
C VAL A 118 7.51 -25.51 -15.60
N ARG A 119 6.85 -26.51 -14.99
CA ARG A 119 6.12 -26.34 -13.72
C ARG A 119 7.06 -25.97 -12.57
N GLY A 120 8.23 -26.60 -12.49
CA GLY A 120 9.25 -26.28 -11.49
C GLY A 120 9.84 -24.87 -11.62
N GLU A 121 10.18 -24.47 -12.85
CA GLU A 121 10.67 -23.11 -13.15
C GLU A 121 9.61 -22.05 -12.84
N THR A 122 8.34 -22.32 -13.20
CA THR A 122 7.21 -21.43 -12.91
C THR A 122 7.00 -21.29 -11.41
N MET A 123 7.00 -22.41 -10.66
CA MET A 123 6.90 -22.39 -9.20
C MET A 123 8.04 -21.59 -8.56
N ARG A 124 9.28 -21.75 -9.03
CA ARG A 124 10.43 -20.96 -8.56
C ARG A 124 10.22 -19.47 -8.82
N GLY A 125 9.77 -19.10 -10.03
CA GLY A 125 9.45 -17.73 -10.39
C GLY A 125 8.37 -17.12 -9.50
N LEU A 126 7.30 -17.86 -9.23
CA LEU A 126 6.22 -17.44 -8.31
C LEU A 126 6.73 -17.22 -6.89
N VAL A 127 7.50 -18.16 -6.35
CA VAL A 127 8.07 -18.05 -5.00
C VAL A 127 9.01 -16.85 -4.88
N GLU A 128 9.88 -16.64 -5.87
CA GLU A 128 10.81 -15.50 -5.87
C GLU A 128 10.08 -14.16 -6.02
N ALA A 129 9.02 -14.11 -6.83
CA ALA A 129 8.16 -12.93 -6.95
C ALA A 129 7.46 -12.61 -5.62
N ILE A 130 6.84 -13.61 -4.97
CA ILE A 130 6.18 -13.44 -3.67
C ILE A 130 7.18 -12.97 -2.60
N ALA A 131 8.37 -13.58 -2.53
CA ALA A 131 9.37 -13.21 -1.53
C ALA A 131 9.75 -11.73 -1.63
N ARG A 132 9.98 -11.25 -2.85
CA ARG A 132 10.29 -9.82 -3.10
C ARG A 132 9.10 -8.91 -2.85
N GLU A 133 7.89 -9.36 -3.18
CA GLU A 133 6.66 -8.60 -2.92
C GLU A 133 6.41 -8.43 -1.42
N ARG A 134 6.64 -9.46 -0.60
CA ARG A 134 6.45 -9.41 0.86
C ARG A 134 7.36 -8.39 1.54
N ASP A 135 8.64 -8.37 1.20
CA ASP A 135 9.60 -7.38 1.74
C ASP A 135 9.17 -5.94 1.43
N ALA A 136 8.66 -5.70 0.22
CA ALA A 136 8.14 -4.41 -0.19
C ALA A 136 6.82 -4.06 0.53
N ASN A 137 5.93 -5.04 0.69
CA ASN A 137 4.62 -4.86 1.31
C ASN A 137 4.73 -4.56 2.81
N ASP A 138 5.71 -5.13 3.51
CA ASP A 138 6.00 -4.80 4.91
C ASP A 138 6.46 -3.34 5.10
N GLY A 139 7.15 -2.79 4.08
CA GLY A 139 7.44 -1.36 4.00
C GLY A 139 6.17 -0.52 3.84
N LYS A 140 5.31 -0.89 2.88
CA LYS A 140 4.04 -0.20 2.63
C LYS A 140 3.11 -0.25 3.84
N ALA A 141 2.99 -1.39 4.51
CA ALA A 141 2.16 -1.56 5.70
C ALA A 141 2.58 -0.61 6.84
N ARG A 142 3.89 -0.38 7.02
CA ARG A 142 4.40 0.62 7.97
C ARG A 142 4.00 2.04 7.57
N LEU A 143 4.13 2.39 6.29
CA LEU A 143 3.73 3.72 5.80
C LEU A 143 2.22 3.95 5.98
N VAL A 144 1.37 2.96 5.69
CA VAL A 144 -0.08 3.04 5.93
C VAL A 144 -0.37 3.26 7.41
N ARG A 145 0.33 2.56 8.31
CA ARG A 145 0.17 2.75 9.76
C ARG A 145 0.51 4.18 10.18
N TRP A 146 1.62 4.73 9.67
CA TRP A 146 1.99 6.12 9.93
C TRP A 146 0.99 7.12 9.36
N ALA A 147 0.46 6.87 8.15
CA ALA A 147 -0.58 7.69 7.55
C ALA A 147 -1.86 7.73 8.41
N TYR A 148 -2.28 6.57 8.96
CA TYR A 148 -3.41 6.49 9.88
C TYR A 148 -3.14 7.25 11.19
N LEU A 149 -1.94 7.14 11.77
CA LEU A 149 -1.59 7.85 12.99
C LEU A 149 -1.59 9.37 12.78
N ALA A 150 -1.02 9.84 11.65
CA ALA A 150 -1.03 11.25 11.28
C ALA A 150 -2.46 11.77 11.08
N LEU A 151 -3.30 11.01 10.38
CA LEU A 151 -4.71 11.33 10.18
C LEU A 151 -5.48 11.40 11.52
N ALA A 152 -5.27 10.44 12.41
CA ALA A 152 -5.93 10.42 13.72
C ALA A 152 -5.51 11.62 14.58
N ALA A 153 -4.22 11.97 14.59
CA ALA A 153 -3.72 13.14 15.29
C ALA A 153 -4.32 14.44 14.73
N ALA A 154 -4.38 14.58 13.40
CA ALA A 154 -5.03 15.72 12.75
C ALA A 154 -6.52 15.82 13.09
N LEU A 155 -7.22 14.67 13.16
CA LEU A 155 -8.64 14.65 13.50
C LEU A 155 -8.88 15.18 14.92
N VAL A 156 -8.02 14.78 15.88
CA VAL A 156 -8.09 15.28 17.27
C VAL A 156 -7.86 16.79 17.32
N LEU A 157 -6.88 17.31 16.57
CA LEU A 157 -6.64 18.76 16.49
C LEU A 157 -7.83 19.51 15.88
N THR A 158 -8.41 18.96 14.81
CA THR A 158 -9.57 19.55 14.14
C THR A 158 -10.78 19.61 15.08
N ILE A 159 -11.00 18.57 15.90
CA ILE A 159 -12.05 18.57 16.92
C ILE A 159 -11.77 19.64 18.00
N ALA A 160 -10.52 19.74 18.47
CA ALA A 160 -10.14 20.74 19.45
C ALA A 160 -10.39 22.17 18.94
N GLU A 161 -9.99 22.46 17.69
CA GLU A 161 -10.26 23.74 17.00
C GLU A 161 -11.77 24.03 16.95
N ALA A 162 -12.58 23.06 16.52
CA ALA A 162 -14.03 23.20 16.42
C ALA A 162 -14.69 23.46 17.79
N VAL A 163 -14.26 22.77 18.85
CA VAL A 163 -14.76 22.97 20.22
C VAL A 163 -14.41 24.38 20.71
N THR A 164 -13.18 24.85 20.49
CA THR A 164 -12.78 26.22 20.87
C THR A 164 -13.53 27.32 20.12
N LEU A 165 -14.00 27.04 18.91
CA LEU A 165 -14.89 27.95 18.16
C LEU A 165 -16.33 27.89 18.68
N GLY A 166 -16.86 26.68 18.89
CA GLY A 166 -18.24 26.46 19.32
C GLY A 166 -18.52 27.02 20.71
N TRP A 167 -17.60 26.83 21.66
CA TRP A 167 -17.73 27.37 23.01
C TRP A 167 -17.85 28.90 23.01
N ASN A 168 -17.06 29.56 22.17
CA ASN A 168 -17.02 31.02 22.07
C ASN A 168 -18.24 31.65 21.40
N LYS A 169 -19.02 30.89 20.61
CA LYS A 169 -20.27 31.40 20.02
C LYS A 169 -21.48 31.26 20.95
N VAL A 170 -21.37 30.44 22.00
CA VAL A 170 -22.45 30.15 22.95
C VAL A 170 -22.32 30.98 24.24
N SER A 171 -21.10 31.43 24.57
CA SER A 171 -20.82 32.39 25.66
C SER A 171 -20.93 33.84 25.19
#